data_AF-A0A848SRA3-F1
#
_entry.id   AF-A0A848SRA3-F1
#
_cell.length_a   1.000
_cell.length_b   1.000
_cell.length_c   1.000
_cell.angle_alpha   90.00
_cell.angle_beta   90.00
_cell.angle_gamma   90.00
#
_symmetry.space_group_name_H-M   'P 1'
#
loop_
_entity.id
_entity.type
_entity.pdbx_description
1 polymer ?
#
loop_
_entity_poly.entity_id
_entity_poly.type
_entity_poly.pdbx_seq_one_letter_code
_entity_poly.pdbx_strand_id
1 'polypeptide(L)'
;MTILGAVTGSLALAGCGISSGGSDETVSQGPDGEEITISRDRDNSVTYSNEDGETVVTTDTGGDTAVAGLPAYPGAQGNGGMNINATGDNGGSGQITNFRTTDAPDDVIAFYRRALERRGYDVRATMQTGQHQAISAEGSDESGMHITATEIPGQGTSVTIIAGHGG
;
A
#
# COMPACT_ATOMS: atom_id res chain seq x y z
N MET A 1 75.93 -19.08 6.39
CA MET A 1 74.99 -19.54 7.43
C MET A 1 73.60 -19.21 6.93
N THR A 2 72.74 -20.21 6.94
CA THR A 2 71.53 -20.32 6.12
C THR A 2 70.28 -19.94 6.94
N ILE A 3 69.25 -19.43 6.23
CA ILE A 3 67.79 -19.42 6.50
C ILE A 3 67.22 -18.48 7.59
N LEU A 4 66.23 -17.63 7.21
CA LEU A 4 64.78 -17.78 7.53
C LEU A 4 64.05 -16.48 7.93
N GLY A 5 62.92 -16.19 7.23
CA GLY A 5 61.89 -15.21 7.63
C GLY A 5 61.25 -14.49 6.43
N ALA A 6 60.40 -15.15 5.63
CA ALA A 6 58.92 -15.18 5.74
C ALA A 6 58.24 -13.90 5.18
N VAL A 7 57.79 -13.91 3.91
CA VAL A 7 56.38 -14.15 3.45
C VAL A 7 55.42 -13.02 3.88
N THR A 8 55.16 -12.04 3.01
CA THR A 8 53.99 -11.89 2.10
C THR A 8 52.64 -11.67 2.80
N GLY A 9 51.94 -10.57 2.48
CA GLY A 9 50.55 -10.38 2.87
C GLY A 9 49.96 -9.02 2.46
N SER A 10 49.75 -8.80 1.17
CA SER A 10 48.87 -7.74 0.66
C SER A 10 47.43 -8.06 1.07
N LEU A 11 46.87 -7.36 2.06
CA LEU A 11 45.41 -7.33 2.24
C LEU A 11 44.82 -6.24 1.34
N ALA A 12 44.69 -6.60 0.06
CA ALA A 12 43.50 -6.21 -0.69
C ALA A 12 42.33 -7.14 -0.25
N LEU A 13 41.10 -6.83 -0.68
CA LEU A 13 39.79 -7.42 -0.33
C LEU A 13 39.08 -6.71 0.85
N ALA A 14 37.88 -6.14 0.72
CA ALA A 14 36.88 -6.21 -0.33
C ALA A 14 35.99 -4.95 -0.34
N GLY A 15 36.29 -4.00 -1.22
CA GLY A 15 35.23 -3.27 -1.90
C GLY A 15 34.81 -4.13 -3.09
N CYS A 16 33.75 -4.92 -2.94
CA CYS A 16 32.97 -5.55 -4.02
C CYS A 16 31.87 -6.40 -3.39
N GLY A 17 30.65 -5.90 -3.45
CA GLY A 17 29.42 -6.64 -3.21
C GLY A 17 28.36 -6.25 -4.24
N ILE A 18 28.76 -6.01 -5.49
CA ILE A 18 27.84 -5.98 -6.62
C ILE A 18 27.36 -7.41 -6.86
N SER A 19 26.33 -7.82 -6.14
CA SER A 19 25.59 -9.05 -6.46
C SER A 19 24.61 -8.71 -7.58
N SER A 20 24.96 -9.13 -8.79
CA SER A 20 24.05 -9.10 -9.94
C SER A 20 22.98 -10.17 -9.73
N GLY A 21 21.74 -9.78 -9.44
CA GLY A 21 20.71 -10.78 -9.19
C GLY A 21 19.28 -10.35 -8.81
N GLY A 22 18.83 -9.12 -9.07
CA GLY A 22 17.39 -8.85 -9.20
C GLY A 22 16.61 -8.30 -8.01
N SER A 23 17.04 -7.18 -7.43
CA SER A 23 16.26 -6.25 -6.58
C SER A 23 17.19 -5.06 -6.28
N ASP A 24 16.70 -3.82 -6.33
CA ASP A 24 17.49 -2.68 -5.82
C ASP A 24 17.32 -2.67 -4.29
N GLU A 25 18.30 -3.23 -3.57
CA GLU A 25 18.33 -3.31 -2.10
C GLU A 25 19.12 -2.16 -1.48
N THR A 26 18.55 -1.53 -0.46
CA THR A 26 19.19 -0.48 0.33
C THR A 26 18.97 -0.76 1.82
N VAL A 27 20.06 -0.79 2.58
CA VAL A 27 20.02 -0.93 4.04
C VAL A 27 20.19 0.45 4.67
N SER A 28 19.35 0.78 5.65
CA SER A 28 19.36 2.07 6.36
C SER A 28 19.17 1.87 7.86
N GLN A 29 19.68 2.80 8.67
CA GLN A 29 19.36 2.83 10.11
C GLN A 29 18.02 3.52 10.34
N GLY A 30 17.14 2.84 11.06
CA GLY A 30 15.88 3.37 11.56
C GLY A 30 16.09 4.43 12.65
N PRO A 31 15.03 5.18 12.99
CA PRO A 31 15.09 6.24 13.99
C PRO A 31 15.48 5.74 15.38
N ASP A 32 15.23 4.47 15.69
CA ASP A 32 15.55 3.84 16.97
C ASP A 32 16.87 3.05 16.94
N GLY A 33 17.61 3.15 15.83
CA GLY A 33 18.90 2.48 15.63
C GLY A 33 18.79 1.05 15.10
N GLU A 34 17.60 0.56 14.78
CA GLU A 34 17.42 -0.73 14.11
C GLU A 34 17.88 -0.70 12.65
N GLU A 35 18.24 -1.87 12.12
CA GLU A 35 18.53 -2.01 10.69
C GLU A 35 17.23 -2.22 9.91
N ILE A 36 16.99 -1.37 8.91
CA ILE A 36 15.85 -1.47 8.00
C ILE A 36 16.36 -1.81 6.61
N THR A 37 15.86 -2.90 6.05
CA THR A 37 16.13 -3.27 4.65
C THR A 37 14.98 -2.82 3.77
N ILE A 38 15.31 -2.13 2.68
CA ILE A 38 14.38 -1.68 1.66
C ILE A 38 14.74 -2.38 0.35
N SER A 39 13.84 -3.19 -0.17
CA SER A 39 13.99 -3.89 -1.44
C SER A 39 12.98 -3.38 -2.44
N ARG A 40 13.43 -2.97 -3.64
CA ARG A 40 12.54 -2.65 -4.75
C ARG A 40 12.59 -3.75 -5.81
N ASP A 41 11.44 -4.32 -6.09
CA ASP A 41 11.27 -5.28 -7.17
C ASP A 41 10.92 -4.57 -8.48
N ARG A 42 11.19 -5.25 -9.61
CA ARG A 42 10.84 -4.72 -10.94
C ARG A 42 9.34 -4.77 -11.23
N ASP A 43 8.57 -5.43 -10.38
CA ASP A 43 7.13 -5.67 -10.51
C ASP A 43 6.29 -4.63 -9.73
N ASN A 44 6.81 -3.42 -9.57
CA ASN A 44 6.14 -2.29 -8.90
C ASN A 44 5.85 -2.53 -7.40
N SER A 45 6.67 -3.39 -6.78
CA SER A 45 6.63 -3.73 -5.35
C SER A 45 7.82 -3.14 -4.62
N VAL A 46 7.59 -2.69 -3.38
CA VAL A 46 8.61 -2.24 -2.44
C VAL A 46 8.40 -2.97 -1.12
N THR A 47 9.44 -3.65 -0.66
CA THR A 47 9.44 -4.39 0.61
C THR A 47 10.29 -3.65 1.63
N TYR A 48 9.76 -3.54 2.84
CA TYR A 48 10.42 -2.99 4.03
C TYR A 48 10.50 -4.11 5.06
N SER A 49 11.70 -4.42 5.54
CA SER A 49 11.90 -5.51 6.50
C SER A 49 12.76 -5.04 7.67
N ASN A 50 12.37 -5.40 8.89
CA ASN A 50 13.13 -5.22 10.13
C ASN A 50 12.99 -6.48 11.03
N GLU A 51 13.51 -6.43 12.26
CA GLU A 51 13.42 -7.55 13.22
C GLU A 51 11.97 -7.84 13.66
N ASP A 52 11.06 -6.86 13.55
CA ASP A 52 9.66 -6.96 13.99
C ASP A 52 8.72 -7.49 12.90
N GLY A 53 9.16 -7.51 11.63
CA GLY A 53 8.36 -8.03 10.53
C GLY A 53 8.72 -7.48 9.15
N GLU A 54 7.87 -7.82 8.18
CA GLU A 54 7.99 -7.41 6.79
C GLU A 54 6.72 -6.70 6.31
N THR A 55 6.88 -5.56 5.64
CA THR A 55 5.81 -4.82 4.96
C THR A 55 6.08 -4.75 3.46
N VAL A 56 5.17 -5.28 2.66
CA VAL A 56 5.21 -5.25 1.19
C VAL A 56 4.17 -4.26 0.69
N VAL A 57 4.60 -3.30 -0.12
CA VAL A 57 3.75 -2.32 -0.79
C VAL A 57 3.82 -2.57 -2.29
N THR A 58 2.70 -2.96 -2.89
CA THR A 58 2.59 -3.21 -4.33
C THR A 58 1.67 -2.18 -4.96
N THR A 59 2.14 -1.51 -6.01
CA THR A 59 1.33 -0.55 -6.76
C THR A 59 0.76 -1.20 -8.01
N ASP A 60 -0.57 -1.29 -8.09
CA ASP A 60 -1.25 -1.84 -9.25
C ASP A 60 -1.56 -0.71 -10.24
N THR A 61 -0.95 -0.80 -11.42
CA THR A 61 -1.20 0.13 -12.52
C THR A 61 -2.08 -0.56 -13.57
N GLY A 62 -3.35 -0.77 -13.22
CA GLY A 62 -4.41 -1.10 -14.18
C GLY A 62 -4.92 -2.54 -14.21
N GLY A 63 -6.25 -2.65 -14.31
CA GLY A 63 -6.98 -3.88 -14.64
C GLY A 63 -7.86 -4.43 -13.52
N ASP A 64 -9.17 -4.39 -13.74
CA ASP A 64 -10.24 -5.00 -12.92
C ASP A 64 -10.42 -4.56 -11.46
N THR A 65 -11.03 -3.37 -11.34
CA THR A 65 -12.22 -2.96 -10.57
C THR A 65 -12.63 -3.57 -9.20
N ALA A 66 -11.93 -4.55 -8.64
CA ALA A 66 -12.23 -5.08 -7.32
C ALA A 66 -11.69 -4.11 -6.27
N VAL A 67 -12.59 -3.25 -5.76
CA VAL A 67 -12.29 -2.30 -4.70
C VAL A 67 -12.42 -3.02 -3.36
N ALA A 68 -11.36 -3.66 -2.86
CA ALA A 68 -11.35 -4.34 -1.57
C ALA A 68 -12.53 -5.32 -1.38
N GLY A 69 -12.85 -6.04 -2.45
CA GLY A 69 -14.00 -6.95 -2.54
C GLY A 69 -15.38 -6.27 -2.71
N LEU A 70 -15.45 -4.94 -2.76
CA LEU A 70 -16.63 -4.20 -3.20
C LEU A 70 -16.76 -4.25 -4.72
N PRO A 71 -18.00 -4.11 -5.23
CA PRO A 71 -18.24 -4.00 -6.66
C PRO A 71 -17.60 -2.73 -7.23
N ALA A 72 -17.11 -2.86 -8.46
CA ALA A 72 -16.74 -1.75 -9.34
C ALA A 72 -17.82 -0.66 -9.38
N TYR A 73 -17.41 0.62 -9.37
CA TYR A 73 -18.35 1.69 -9.67
C TYR A 73 -18.64 1.75 -11.19
N PRO A 74 -19.92 1.79 -11.62
CA PRO A 74 -20.26 1.93 -13.03
C PRO A 74 -19.69 3.21 -13.65
N GLY A 75 -19.03 3.10 -14.80
CA GLY A 75 -18.47 4.28 -15.48
C GLY A 75 -17.18 4.83 -14.85
N ALA A 76 -16.54 4.09 -13.94
CA ALA A 76 -15.22 4.45 -13.40
C ALA A 76 -14.14 4.57 -14.50
N GLN A 77 -13.30 5.59 -14.38
CA GLN A 77 -12.22 5.95 -15.29
C GLN A 77 -10.90 6.09 -14.53
N GLY A 78 -9.79 5.68 -15.14
CA GLY A 78 -8.44 5.95 -14.62
C GLY A 78 -8.18 5.31 -13.26
N ASN A 79 -8.31 3.99 -13.19
CA ASN A 79 -8.13 3.23 -11.95
C ASN A 79 -6.64 3.07 -11.63
N GLY A 80 -6.23 3.56 -10.47
CA GLY A 80 -4.95 3.24 -9.84
C GLY A 80 -5.19 2.61 -8.47
N GLY A 81 -4.23 1.81 -8.00
CA GLY A 81 -4.35 1.20 -6.69
C GLY A 81 -3.01 0.88 -6.05
N MET A 82 -3.04 0.70 -4.75
CA MET A 82 -1.91 0.27 -3.95
C MET A 82 -2.39 -0.76 -2.94
N ASN A 83 -1.69 -1.87 -2.82
CA ASN A 83 -1.89 -2.85 -1.76
C ASN A 83 -0.72 -2.75 -0.78
N ILE A 84 -1.02 -2.92 0.49
CA ILE A 84 -0.07 -2.90 1.60
C ILE A 84 -0.32 -4.18 2.38
N ASN A 85 0.71 -4.98 2.60
CA ASN A 85 0.63 -6.20 3.40
C ASN A 85 1.77 -6.20 4.39
N ALA A 86 1.46 -6.14 5.68
CA ALA A 86 2.41 -6.19 6.78
C ALA A 86 2.26 -7.51 7.53
N THR A 87 3.40 -8.06 7.94
CA THR A 87 3.54 -9.26 8.77
C THR A 87 4.25 -8.90 10.07
N GLY A 88 4.15 -9.76 11.10
CA GLY A 88 4.79 -9.53 12.40
C GLY A 88 3.82 -9.05 13.48
N ASP A 89 4.37 -8.52 14.58
CA ASP A 89 3.62 -8.21 15.81
C ASP A 89 2.56 -7.10 15.66
N ASN A 90 2.65 -6.30 14.60
CA ASN A 90 1.63 -5.31 14.19
C ASN A 90 1.15 -5.56 12.75
N GLY A 91 1.06 -6.83 12.35
CA GLY A 91 0.65 -7.23 11.01
C GLY A 91 -0.72 -6.69 10.60
N GLY A 92 -0.99 -6.67 9.30
CA GLY A 92 -2.24 -6.15 8.76
C GLY A 92 -2.18 -6.00 7.25
N SER A 93 -3.33 -5.89 6.61
CA SER A 93 -3.40 -5.64 5.16
C SER A 93 -4.25 -4.41 4.87
N GLY A 94 -3.93 -3.74 3.78
CA GLY A 94 -4.63 -2.56 3.32
C GLY A 94 -4.64 -2.46 1.81
N GLN A 95 -5.67 -1.83 1.28
CA GLN A 95 -5.79 -1.51 -0.13
C GLN A 95 -6.30 -0.08 -0.29
N ILE A 96 -5.63 0.66 -1.15
CA ILE A 96 -6.05 1.98 -1.61
C ILE A 96 -6.45 1.84 -3.07
N THR A 97 -7.64 2.30 -3.42
CA THR A 97 -8.12 2.38 -4.81
C THR A 97 -8.52 3.81 -5.12
N ASN A 98 -8.07 4.32 -6.25
CA ASN A 98 -8.47 5.63 -6.77
C ASN A 98 -9.06 5.49 -8.16
N PHE A 99 -10.15 6.20 -8.42
CA PHE A 99 -10.75 6.30 -9.76
C PHE A 99 -11.53 7.60 -9.89
N ARG A 100 -12.05 7.84 -11.09
CA ARG A 100 -12.88 9.00 -11.40
C ARG A 100 -14.19 8.61 -12.07
N THR A 101 -15.23 9.39 -11.87
CA THR A 101 -16.51 9.26 -12.55
C THR A 101 -17.09 10.63 -12.90
N THR A 102 -18.02 10.67 -13.85
CA THR A 102 -18.78 11.88 -14.18
C THR A 102 -19.98 12.10 -13.24
N ASP A 103 -20.33 11.11 -12.42
CA ASP A 103 -21.47 11.16 -11.50
C ASP A 103 -21.18 12.06 -10.28
N ALA A 104 -22.24 12.48 -9.60
CA ALA A 104 -22.14 13.31 -8.39
C ALA A 104 -21.56 12.52 -7.20
N PRO A 105 -20.88 13.18 -6.24
CA PRO A 105 -20.36 12.50 -5.05
C PRO A 105 -21.43 11.76 -4.23
N ASP A 106 -22.65 12.31 -4.17
CA ASP A 106 -23.80 11.70 -3.49
C ASP A 106 -24.13 10.30 -4.05
N ASP A 107 -24.12 10.17 -5.38
CA ASP A 107 -24.45 8.92 -6.07
C ASP A 107 -23.39 7.84 -5.79
N VAL A 108 -22.12 8.25 -5.79
CA VAL A 108 -20.98 7.40 -5.45
C VAL A 108 -21.09 6.88 -4.02
N ILE A 109 -21.29 7.78 -3.05
CA ILE A 109 -21.40 7.41 -1.64
C ILE A 109 -22.62 6.52 -1.40
N ALA A 110 -23.76 6.84 -2.01
CA ALA A 110 -24.96 6.03 -1.89
C ALA A 110 -24.78 4.62 -2.48
N PHE A 111 -24.07 4.48 -3.60
CA PHE A 111 -23.73 3.19 -4.19
C PHE A 111 -22.91 2.33 -3.23
N TYR A 112 -21.82 2.88 -2.70
CA TYR A 112 -20.91 2.12 -1.84
C TYR A 112 -21.47 1.86 -0.45
N ARG A 113 -22.25 2.78 0.11
CA ARG A 113 -23.00 2.55 1.35
C ARG A 113 -23.85 1.29 1.24
N ARG A 114 -24.65 1.18 0.16
CA ARG A 114 -25.46 -0.02 -0.07
C ARG A 114 -24.60 -1.27 -0.25
N ALA A 115 -23.42 -1.15 -0.87
CA ALA A 115 -22.51 -2.27 -1.05
C ALA A 115 -21.91 -2.76 0.28
N LEU A 116 -21.53 -1.83 1.15
CA LEU A 116 -21.02 -2.09 2.50
C LEU A 116 -22.08 -2.76 3.37
N GLU A 117 -23.29 -2.20 3.42
CA GLU A 117 -24.41 -2.75 4.20
C GLU A 117 -24.76 -4.18 3.75
N ARG A 118 -24.76 -4.46 2.44
CA ARG A 118 -24.98 -5.83 1.91
C ARG A 118 -23.90 -6.83 2.32
N ARG A 119 -22.70 -6.35 2.65
CA ARG A 119 -21.57 -7.17 3.11
C ARG A 119 -21.44 -7.18 4.63
N GLY A 120 -22.39 -6.62 5.36
CA GLY A 120 -22.40 -6.63 6.83
C GLY A 120 -21.48 -5.60 7.48
N TYR A 121 -20.99 -4.61 6.74
CA TYR A 121 -20.28 -3.48 7.33
C TYR A 121 -21.25 -2.51 7.98
N ASP A 122 -20.92 -2.05 9.17
CA ASP A 122 -21.62 -0.98 9.88
C ASP A 122 -21.02 0.38 9.52
N VAL A 123 -21.81 1.24 8.87
CA VAL A 123 -21.39 2.63 8.60
C VAL A 123 -21.40 3.43 9.91
N ARG A 124 -20.21 3.80 10.38
CA ARG A 124 -20.01 4.52 11.65
C ARG A 124 -20.07 6.03 11.51
N ALA A 125 -19.59 6.55 10.39
CA ALA A 125 -19.50 7.98 10.14
C ALA A 125 -19.89 8.32 8.71
N THR A 126 -20.53 9.47 8.55
CA THR A 126 -20.79 10.10 7.26
C THR A 126 -20.44 11.57 7.39
N MET A 127 -19.68 12.08 6.43
CA MET A 127 -19.26 13.47 6.38
C MET A 127 -19.66 14.05 5.03
N GLN A 128 -20.18 15.27 5.05
CA GLN A 128 -20.51 16.03 3.85
C GLN A 128 -20.12 17.50 4.09
N THR A 129 -19.17 17.98 3.30
CA THR A 129 -18.65 19.34 3.40
C THR A 129 -18.45 19.90 2.00
N GLY A 130 -19.40 20.71 1.54
CA GLY A 130 -19.38 21.28 0.19
C GLY A 130 -19.34 20.20 -0.88
N GLN A 131 -18.25 20.18 -1.66
CA GLN A 131 -18.00 19.23 -2.76
C GLN A 131 -17.42 17.88 -2.28
N HIS A 132 -17.17 17.73 -0.98
CA HIS A 132 -16.57 16.53 -0.40
C HIS A 132 -17.59 15.71 0.36
N GLN A 133 -17.56 14.41 0.16
CA GLN A 133 -18.33 13.45 0.90
C GLN A 133 -17.47 12.26 1.30
N ALA A 134 -17.73 11.72 2.48
CA ALA A 134 -17.04 10.54 2.93
C ALA A 134 -17.93 9.66 3.82
N ILE A 135 -17.66 8.36 3.79
CA ILE A 135 -18.19 7.39 4.75
C ILE A 135 -17.05 6.58 5.34
N SER A 136 -17.17 6.26 6.63
CA SER A 136 -16.32 5.27 7.30
C SER A 136 -17.20 4.14 7.81
N ALA A 137 -16.78 2.91 7.56
CA ALA A 137 -17.50 1.71 7.94
C ALA A 137 -16.56 0.68 8.57
N GLU A 138 -17.09 -0.12 9.48
CA GLU A 138 -16.38 -1.19 10.18
C GLU A 138 -17.06 -2.52 9.91
N GLY A 139 -16.27 -3.54 9.61
CA GLY A 139 -16.72 -4.94 9.54
C GLY A 139 -16.47 -5.67 10.86
N SER A 140 -17.00 -6.89 10.97
CA SER A 140 -16.85 -7.72 12.17
C SER A 140 -15.41 -8.19 12.43
N ASP A 141 -14.59 -8.28 11.39
CA ASP A 141 -13.29 -8.96 11.42
C ASP A 141 -12.16 -7.94 11.48
N GLU A 142 -12.26 -6.91 12.33
CA GLU A 142 -11.26 -5.82 12.44
C GLU A 142 -10.95 -5.12 11.10
N SER A 143 -11.85 -5.28 10.13
CA SER A 143 -11.74 -4.65 8.83
C SER A 143 -12.39 -3.27 8.87
N GLY A 144 -11.68 -2.25 8.44
CA GLY A 144 -12.18 -0.90 8.30
C GLY A 144 -12.23 -0.48 6.84
N MET A 145 -13.19 0.36 6.48
CA MET A 145 -13.22 0.98 5.17
C MET A 145 -13.54 2.47 5.28
N HIS A 146 -12.80 3.27 4.52
CA HIS A 146 -13.01 4.69 4.36
C HIS A 146 -13.14 5.02 2.87
N ILE A 147 -14.26 5.66 2.51
CA ILE A 147 -14.56 6.03 1.13
C ILE A 147 -14.75 7.53 1.09
N THR A 148 -14.02 8.20 0.21
CA THR A 148 -14.15 9.63 -0.06
C THR A 148 -14.51 9.84 -1.52
N ALA A 149 -15.51 10.68 -1.76
CA ALA A 149 -15.90 11.18 -3.07
C ALA A 149 -15.81 12.71 -3.06
N THR A 150 -15.06 13.28 -3.99
CA THR A 150 -14.84 14.72 -4.08
C THR A 150 -15.14 15.19 -5.50
N GLU A 151 -16.08 16.12 -5.64
CA GLU A 151 -16.31 16.79 -6.91
C GLU A 151 -15.11 17.69 -7.25
N ILE A 152 -14.62 17.54 -8.48
CA ILE A 152 -13.58 18.37 -9.05
C ILE A 152 -14.21 19.15 -10.22
N PRO A 153 -14.23 20.49 -10.17
CA PRO A 153 -14.83 21.32 -11.22
C PRO A 153 -14.26 21.02 -12.61
N GLY A 154 -15.17 20.87 -13.60
CA GLY A 154 -14.81 20.54 -14.98
C GLY A 154 -14.25 19.13 -15.16
N GLN A 155 -14.24 18.34 -14.09
CA GLN A 155 -13.57 17.06 -14.03
C GLN A 155 -14.49 15.92 -13.57
N GLY A 156 -15.54 16.21 -12.82
CA GLY A 156 -16.41 15.18 -12.23
C GLY A 156 -15.86 14.75 -10.87
N THR A 157 -16.24 13.58 -10.40
CA THR A 157 -15.93 13.12 -9.05
C THR A 157 -14.69 12.25 -9.00
N SER A 158 -13.71 12.64 -8.18
CA SER A 158 -12.59 11.79 -7.78
C SER A 158 -12.97 10.97 -6.57
N VAL A 159 -12.68 9.67 -6.61
CA VAL A 159 -13.04 8.72 -5.57
C VAL A 159 -11.78 8.04 -5.06
N THR A 160 -11.63 8.00 -3.74
CA THR A 160 -10.58 7.26 -3.05
C THR A 160 -11.22 6.32 -2.06
N ILE A 161 -10.82 5.06 -2.09
CA ILE A 161 -11.31 4.01 -1.20
C ILE A 161 -10.10 3.40 -0.51
N ILE A 162 -10.13 3.39 0.81
CA ILE A 162 -9.11 2.80 1.66
C ILE A 162 -9.79 1.68 2.44
N ALA A 163 -9.35 0.46 2.24
CA ALA A 163 -9.73 -0.68 3.07
C ALA A 163 -8.51 -1.10 3.89
N GLY A 164 -8.74 -1.48 5.14
CA GLY A 164 -7.73 -2.02 6.03
C GLY A 164 -8.29 -3.21 6.81
N HIS A 165 -7.41 -4.10 7.23
CA HIS A 165 -7.69 -5.21 8.12
C HIS A 165 -6.54 -5.28 9.12
N GLY A 166 -6.87 -5.13 10.41
CA GLY A 166 -5.91 -5.34 11.50
C GLY A 166 -5.55 -6.82 11.63
N GLY A 167 -4.31 -7.10 11.99
CA GLY A 167 -3.81 -8.43 12.34
C GLY A 167 -3.57 -8.59 13.84
#